data_AF-A0A6F7PV07-F1
#
_entry.id   AF-A0A6F7PV07-F1
#
_cell.length_a   1.000
_cell.length_b   1.000
_cell.length_c   1.000
_cell.angle_alpha   90.00
_cell.angle_beta   90.00
_cell.angle_gamma   90.00
#
_symmetry.space_group_name_H-M   'P 1'
#
loop_
_entity.id
_entity.type
_entity.pdbx_description
1 polymer ?
#
loop_
_entity_poly.entity_id
_entity_poly.type
_entity_poly.pdbx_seq_one_letter_code
_entity_poly.pdbx_strand_id
1 'polypeptide(L)'
;MALIRFIVQLTASSTVLMDMDWEKYQQLWIFLGSLTMAAHYTMVLLNLVIALQRLLYTAYPSTASSLMNKSVAKTIIFIIGMLFIGIVIIYNTEIVGILWIDSMMSWKIVPGRSRILVRVLKKVSNYAIVVANSLIYVVLFLILIKRKILSLKRNREIRMTIQVVCMVVCEMLFCLYWELCNLNGLGVWDFVLTETSCLLFYDVLILPYLILNGQIRGELKSLVKSTSNGYHRRTSNFLL
;
A
#
# COMPACT_ATOMS: atom_id res chain seq x y z
N MET A 1 7.21 2.25 2.43
CA MET A 1 6.58 2.58 1.13
C MET A 1 5.46 3.61 1.27
N ALA A 2 4.40 3.37 2.06
CA ALA A 2 3.37 4.39 2.31
C ALA A 2 3.94 5.72 2.87
N LEU A 3 4.87 5.63 3.83
CA LEU A 3 5.56 6.80 4.39
C LEU A 3 6.44 7.54 3.36
N ILE A 4 7.07 6.83 2.42
CA ILE A 4 7.84 7.45 1.34
C ILE A 4 6.92 8.27 0.46
N ARG A 5 5.78 7.71 0.05
CA ARG A 5 4.78 8.43 -0.74
C ARG A 5 4.21 9.63 0.00
N PHE A 6 3.91 9.48 1.30
CA PHE A 6 3.43 10.59 2.12
C PHE A 6 4.46 11.72 2.21
N ILE A 7 5.73 11.41 2.49
CA ILE A 7 6.80 12.41 2.53
C ILE A 7 6.96 13.08 1.17
N VAL A 8 7.00 12.32 0.08
CA VAL A 8 7.14 12.88 -1.26
C VAL A 8 5.98 13.81 -1.61
N GLN A 9 4.75 13.44 -1.28
CA GLN A 9 3.56 14.27 -1.49
C GLN A 9 3.59 15.52 -0.62
N LEU A 10 4.02 15.40 0.64
CA LEU A 10 4.16 16.52 1.57
C LEU A 10 5.23 17.50 1.08
N THR A 11 6.39 16.99 0.66
CA THR A 11 7.48 17.79 0.08
C THR A 11 6.98 18.53 -1.16
N ALA A 12 6.33 17.83 -2.10
CA ALA A 12 5.80 18.42 -3.32
C ALA A 12 4.68 19.46 -3.07
N SER A 13 3.88 19.28 -2.02
CA SER A 13 2.85 20.26 -1.64
C SER A 13 3.47 21.48 -0.94
N SER A 14 4.51 21.27 -0.14
CA SER A 14 5.20 22.33 0.62
C SER A 14 5.98 23.27 -0.30
N THR A 15 6.54 22.73 -1.38
CA THR A 15 7.22 23.50 -2.44
C THR A 15 6.27 24.36 -3.26
N VAL A 16 5.00 23.95 -3.44
CA VAL A 16 3.99 24.82 -4.06
C VAL A 16 3.72 26.04 -3.18
N LEU A 17 3.65 25.84 -1.86
CA LEU A 17 3.49 26.95 -0.90
C LEU A 17 4.70 27.91 -0.88
N MET A 18 5.87 27.43 -1.31
CA MET A 18 7.11 28.22 -1.41
C MET A 18 7.32 28.82 -2.81
N ASP A 19 6.36 28.69 -3.72
CA ASP A 19 6.38 29.25 -5.08
C ASP A 19 7.63 28.82 -5.88
N MET A 20 8.08 27.57 -5.68
CA MET A 20 9.24 27.03 -6.40
C MET A 20 8.89 26.70 -7.86
N ASP A 21 9.56 27.36 -8.80
CA ASP A 21 9.38 27.10 -10.25
C ASP A 21 9.65 25.65 -10.64
N TRP A 22 8.60 24.98 -11.14
CA TRP A 22 8.64 23.59 -11.56
C TRP A 22 9.49 23.36 -12.84
N GLU A 23 9.59 24.37 -13.72
CA GLU A 23 10.42 24.30 -14.93
C GLU A 23 11.92 24.29 -14.60
N LYS A 24 12.34 25.04 -13.58
CA LYS A 24 13.75 25.18 -13.20
C LYS A 24 14.32 23.92 -12.54
N TYR A 25 13.48 23.16 -11.82
CA TYR A 25 13.88 21.98 -11.05
C TYR A 25 13.28 20.68 -11.60
N GLN A 26 13.13 20.57 -12.93
CA GLN A 26 12.51 19.42 -13.59
C GLN A 26 13.08 18.05 -13.14
N GLN A 27 14.39 17.97 -12.91
CA GLN A 27 15.05 16.72 -12.50
C GLN A 27 14.70 16.29 -11.07
N LEU A 28 14.48 17.24 -10.16
CA LEU A 28 13.98 16.98 -8.80
C LEU A 28 12.56 16.39 -8.86
N TRP A 29 11.70 16.97 -9.71
CA TRP A 29 10.32 16.51 -9.89
C TRP A 29 10.23 15.12 -10.50
N ILE A 30 11.06 14.82 -11.49
CA ILE A 30 11.17 13.49 -12.08
C ILE A 30 11.61 12.47 -11.03
N PHE A 31 12.59 12.82 -10.21
CA PHE A 31 13.07 11.94 -9.14
C PHE A 31 11.97 11.68 -8.10
N LEU A 32 11.30 12.72 -7.60
CA LEU A 32 10.20 12.58 -6.65
C LEU A 32 9.03 11.77 -7.24
N GLY A 33 8.66 12.04 -8.49
CA GLY A 33 7.62 11.28 -9.20
C GLY A 33 7.97 9.80 -9.36
N SER A 34 9.24 9.48 -9.64
CA SER A 34 9.74 8.11 -9.73
C SER A 34 9.61 7.35 -8.40
N LEU A 35 9.89 8.02 -7.27
CA LEU A 35 9.73 7.43 -5.94
C LEU A 35 8.26 7.15 -5.61
N THR A 36 7.35 8.06 -5.96
CA THR A 36 5.91 7.88 -5.76
C THR A 36 5.38 6.67 -6.52
N MET A 37 5.76 6.52 -7.79
CA MET A 37 5.32 5.37 -8.59
C MET A 37 5.97 4.06 -8.15
N ALA A 38 7.28 4.06 -7.87
CA ALA A 38 7.96 2.88 -7.35
C ALA A 38 7.33 2.42 -6.03
N ALA A 39 7.03 3.35 -5.11
CA ALA A 39 6.33 3.02 -3.87
C ALA A 39 4.94 2.44 -4.12
N HIS A 40 4.21 2.94 -5.13
CA HIS A 40 2.91 2.40 -5.52
C HIS A 40 3.02 0.95 -5.98
N TYR A 41 3.83 0.67 -7.00
CA TYR A 41 3.96 -0.67 -7.57
C TYR A 41 4.53 -1.67 -6.55
N THR A 42 5.45 -1.26 -5.69
CA THR A 42 5.98 -2.13 -4.64
C THR A 42 4.94 -2.45 -3.58
N MET A 43 4.06 -1.52 -3.21
CA MET A 43 2.94 -1.81 -2.32
C MET A 43 1.96 -2.81 -2.92
N VAL A 44 1.65 -2.65 -4.21
CA VAL A 44 0.82 -3.61 -4.97
C VAL A 44 1.42 -5.01 -4.91
N LEU A 45 2.71 -5.14 -5.21
CA LEU A 45 3.41 -6.41 -5.20
C LEU A 45 3.47 -7.03 -3.80
N LEU A 46 3.74 -6.22 -2.77
CA LEU A 46 3.73 -6.66 -1.37
C LEU A 46 2.37 -7.20 -0.97
N ASN A 47 1.29 -6.54 -1.35
CA ASN A 47 -0.06 -6.99 -1.03
C ASN A 47 -0.35 -8.36 -1.67
N LEU A 48 0.01 -8.54 -2.94
CA LEU A 48 -0.12 -9.82 -3.63
C LEU A 48 0.69 -10.93 -2.96
N VAL A 49 1.94 -10.65 -2.61
CA VAL A 49 2.83 -11.62 -1.93
C VAL A 49 2.27 -12.01 -0.57
N ILE A 50 1.75 -11.05 0.21
CA ILE A 50 1.11 -11.33 1.51
C ILE A 50 -0.15 -12.19 1.34
N ALA A 51 -0.97 -11.90 0.32
CA ALA A 51 -2.15 -12.69 0.01
C ALA A 51 -1.79 -14.14 -0.37
N LEU A 52 -0.79 -14.32 -1.25
CA LEU A 52 -0.27 -15.64 -1.65
C LEU A 52 0.33 -16.40 -0.47
N GLN A 53 1.14 -15.73 0.35
CA GLN A 53 1.69 -16.29 1.58
C GLN A 53 0.58 -16.80 2.49
N ARG A 54 -0.48 -16.01 2.72
CA ARG A 54 -1.62 -16.40 3.55
C ARG A 54 -2.36 -17.61 2.96
N LEU A 55 -2.54 -17.64 1.64
CA LEU A 55 -3.14 -18.78 0.95
C LEU A 55 -2.31 -20.06 1.14
N LEU A 56 -0.99 -19.99 0.95
CA LEU A 56 -0.08 -21.13 1.14
C LEU A 56 -0.17 -21.69 2.57
N TYR A 57 -0.11 -20.85 3.60
CA TYR A 57 -0.24 -21.29 4.99
C TYR A 57 -1.61 -21.88 5.31
N THR A 58 -2.68 -21.38 4.68
CA THR A 58 -4.04 -21.88 4.92
C THR A 58 -4.31 -23.18 4.16
N ALA A 59 -3.87 -23.28 2.91
CA ALA A 59 -4.07 -24.43 2.04
C ALA A 59 -3.18 -25.62 2.43
N TYR A 60 -1.89 -25.38 2.68
CA TYR A 60 -0.89 -26.43 2.91
C TYR A 60 -0.02 -26.12 4.13
N PRO A 61 -0.56 -26.23 5.36
CA PRO A 61 0.17 -25.81 6.56
C PRO A 61 1.48 -26.60 6.78
N SER A 62 1.52 -27.89 6.45
CA SER A 62 2.72 -28.75 6.59
C SER A 62 3.79 -28.46 5.54
N THR A 63 3.40 -28.18 4.29
CA THR A 63 4.34 -27.82 3.23
C THR A 63 4.81 -26.37 3.40
N ALA A 64 3.94 -25.46 3.85
CA ALA A 64 4.25 -24.05 4.02
C ALA A 64 5.33 -23.79 5.09
N SER A 65 5.37 -24.56 6.17
CA SER A 65 6.45 -24.42 7.17
C SER A 65 7.82 -24.84 6.65
N SER A 66 7.87 -25.74 5.67
CA SER A 66 9.11 -26.14 4.99
C SER A 66 9.50 -25.15 3.88
N LEU A 67 8.51 -24.67 3.12
CA LEU A 67 8.73 -23.78 1.97
C LEU A 67 9.05 -22.34 2.37
N MET A 68 8.42 -21.82 3.45
CA MET A 68 8.63 -20.46 3.93
C MET A 68 9.63 -20.38 5.07
N ASN A 69 10.86 -20.80 4.76
CA ASN A 69 12.00 -20.55 5.63
C ASN A 69 12.35 -19.07 5.70
N LYS A 70 13.00 -18.64 6.80
CA LYS A 70 13.48 -17.25 6.97
C LYS A 70 14.32 -16.76 5.78
N SER A 71 15.07 -17.66 5.14
CA SER A 71 15.85 -17.38 3.94
C SER A 71 14.98 -17.05 2.72
N VAL A 72 13.89 -17.78 2.48
CA VAL A 72 12.98 -17.54 1.35
C VAL A 72 12.27 -16.19 1.52
N ALA A 73 11.82 -15.87 2.73
CA ALA A 73 11.23 -14.55 3.02
C ALA A 73 12.23 -13.40 2.77
N LYS A 74 13.49 -13.57 3.19
CA LYS A 74 14.56 -12.60 2.90
C LYS A 74 14.80 -12.44 1.40
N THR A 75 14.83 -13.54 0.64
CA THR A 75 14.99 -13.51 -0.81
C THR A 75 13.83 -12.79 -1.50
N ILE A 76 12.58 -13.06 -1.09
CA ILE A 76 11.41 -12.38 -1.64
C ILE A 76 11.49 -10.87 -1.38
N ILE A 77 11.80 -10.46 -0.15
CA ILE A 77 11.97 -9.04 0.20
C ILE A 77 13.11 -8.40 -0.61
N PHE A 78 14.22 -9.11 -0.80
CA PHE A 78 15.34 -8.64 -1.62
C PHE A 78 14.93 -8.43 -3.08
N ILE A 79 14.21 -9.39 -3.69
CA ILE A 79 13.68 -9.28 -5.05
C ILE A 79 12.74 -8.07 -5.17
N ILE A 80 11.85 -7.87 -4.20
CA ILE A 80 10.94 -6.72 -4.16
C ILE A 80 11.74 -5.41 -4.09
N GLY A 81 12.81 -5.37 -3.29
CA GLY A 81 13.71 -4.22 -3.19
C GLY A 81 14.43 -3.92 -4.51
N MET A 82 14.92 -4.95 -5.21
CA MET A 82 15.54 -4.80 -6.52
C MET A 82 14.54 -4.30 -7.56
N LEU A 83 13.30 -4.79 -7.54
CA LEU A 83 12.22 -4.29 -8.40
C LEU A 83 11.89 -2.83 -8.12
N PHE A 84 11.87 -2.41 -6.85
CA PHE A 84 11.68 -1.01 -6.48
C PHE A 84 12.75 -0.12 -7.11
N ILE A 85 14.03 -0.49 -6.97
CA ILE A 85 15.15 0.26 -7.57
C ILE A 85 15.03 0.28 -9.09
N GLY A 86 14.70 -0.85 -9.71
CA GLY A 86 14.51 -0.95 -11.16
C GLY A 86 13.42 0.00 -11.68
N ILE A 87 12.29 0.11 -10.98
CA ILE A 87 11.22 1.04 -11.34
C ILE A 87 11.68 2.50 -11.18
N VAL A 88 12.39 2.83 -10.10
CA VAL A 88 12.97 4.18 -9.92
C VAL A 88 13.87 4.53 -11.11
N ILE A 89 14.76 3.62 -11.52
CA ILE A 89 15.66 3.84 -12.66
C ILE A 89 14.84 4.06 -13.95
N ILE A 90 13.89 3.18 -14.26
CA ILE A 90 13.05 3.30 -15.47
C ILE A 90 12.34 4.66 -15.53
N TYR A 91 11.76 5.12 -14.42
CA TYR A 91 11.06 6.41 -14.36
C TYR A 91 11.98 7.64 -14.39
N ASN A 92 13.29 7.48 -14.18
CA ASN A 92 14.27 8.54 -14.37
C ASN A 92 14.87 8.57 -15.80
N THR A 93 14.66 7.51 -16.60
CA THR A 93 15.10 7.51 -18.02
C THR A 93 14.24 8.43 -18.89
N GLU A 94 14.70 8.70 -20.10
CA GLU A 94 13.94 9.49 -21.09
C GLU A 94 12.68 8.77 -21.62
N ILE A 95 12.54 7.47 -21.35
CA ILE A 95 11.45 6.63 -21.86
C ILE A 95 10.13 6.90 -21.11
N VAL A 96 10.24 7.10 -19.79
CA VAL A 96 9.12 7.28 -18.85
C VAL A 96 9.47 8.39 -17.88
N GLY A 97 8.52 9.27 -17.55
CA GLY A 97 8.77 10.37 -16.63
C GLY A 97 7.49 10.97 -16.13
N ILE A 98 7.53 11.41 -14.88
CA ILE A 98 6.41 12.03 -14.22
C ILE A 98 6.88 13.32 -13.57
N LEU A 99 6.13 14.39 -13.79
CA LEU A 99 6.35 15.70 -13.22
C LEU A 99 5.22 16.03 -12.27
N TRP A 100 5.55 16.79 -11.24
CA TRP A 100 4.56 17.44 -10.41
C TRP A 100 3.98 18.65 -11.15
N ILE A 101 2.67 18.85 -11.07
CA ILE A 101 1.99 20.03 -11.60
C ILE A 101 1.29 20.73 -10.45
N ASP A 102 1.80 21.91 -10.12
CA ASP A 102 1.35 22.72 -8.99
C ASP A 102 -0.13 23.09 -9.08
N SER A 103 -0.59 23.47 -10.28
CA SER A 103 -1.98 23.85 -10.54
C SER A 103 -2.99 22.71 -10.37
N MET A 104 -2.53 21.46 -10.40
CA MET A 104 -3.36 20.27 -10.27
C MET A 104 -3.07 19.47 -8.99
N MET A 105 -2.07 19.89 -8.19
CA MET A 105 -1.57 19.15 -7.03
C MET A 105 -1.39 17.66 -7.32
N SER A 106 -0.89 17.34 -8.52
CA SER A 106 -0.89 15.97 -9.05
C SER A 106 0.29 15.68 -9.96
N TRP A 107 0.58 14.40 -10.09
CA TRP A 107 1.66 13.83 -10.88
C TRP A 107 1.19 13.57 -12.33
N LYS A 108 1.78 14.27 -13.31
CA LYS A 108 1.48 14.09 -14.73
C LYS A 108 2.67 13.51 -15.49
N ILE A 109 2.38 12.71 -16.51
CA ILE A 109 3.39 12.16 -17.41
C ILE A 109 4.03 13.30 -18.21
N VAL A 110 5.37 13.32 -18.29
CA VAL A 110 6.14 14.29 -19.08
C VAL A 110 5.67 14.24 -20.55
N PRO A 111 5.33 15.39 -21.17
CA PRO A 111 4.99 15.43 -22.60
C PRO A 111 6.18 14.95 -23.46
N GLY A 112 5.91 14.12 -24.46
CA GLY A 112 6.94 13.50 -25.32
C GLY A 112 7.41 12.11 -24.89
N ARG A 113 7.09 11.67 -23.67
CA ARG A 113 7.38 10.30 -23.19
C ARG A 113 6.23 9.32 -23.48
N SER A 114 6.52 8.02 -23.39
CA SER A 114 5.59 6.94 -23.79
C SER A 114 4.35 6.82 -22.87
N ARG A 115 3.31 7.60 -23.15
CA ARG A 115 2.04 7.59 -22.38
C ARG A 115 1.36 6.21 -22.38
N ILE A 116 1.55 5.45 -23.46
CA ILE A 116 1.00 4.11 -23.63
C ILE A 116 1.60 3.17 -22.58
N LEU A 117 2.91 3.18 -22.38
CA LEU A 117 3.60 2.29 -21.46
C LEU A 117 3.14 2.51 -20.02
N VAL A 118 3.04 3.77 -19.58
CA VAL A 118 2.53 4.12 -18.24
C VAL A 118 1.07 3.69 -18.08
N ARG A 119 0.23 3.88 -19.10
CA ARG A 119 -1.18 3.49 -19.07
C ARG A 119 -1.36 1.97 -18.99
N VAL A 120 -0.59 1.22 -19.77
CA VAL A 120 -0.60 -0.25 -19.75
C VAL A 120 -0.11 -0.74 -18.39
N LEU A 121 1.01 -0.21 -17.88
CA LEU A 121 1.57 -0.61 -16.59
C LEU A 121 0.57 -0.37 -15.44
N LYS A 122 -0.09 0.80 -15.44
CA LYS A 122 -1.13 1.13 -14.46
C LYS A 122 -2.34 0.19 -14.57
N LYS A 123 -2.83 -0.08 -15.78
CA LYS A 123 -3.93 -1.05 -15.99
C LYS A 123 -3.56 -2.44 -15.52
N VAL A 124 -2.40 -2.95 -15.96
CA VAL A 124 -1.92 -4.30 -15.58
C VAL A 124 -1.77 -4.41 -14.07
N SER A 125 -1.20 -3.42 -13.38
CA SER A 125 -1.08 -3.44 -11.93
C SER A 125 -2.43 -3.40 -11.21
N ASN A 126 -3.37 -2.56 -11.67
CA ASN A 126 -4.70 -2.50 -11.08
C ASN A 126 -5.46 -3.83 -11.25
N TYR A 127 -5.47 -4.39 -12.47
CA TYR A 127 -6.11 -5.68 -12.73
C TYR A 127 -5.43 -6.82 -11.99
N ALA A 128 -4.09 -6.81 -11.89
CA ALA A 128 -3.35 -7.81 -11.15
C ALA A 128 -3.76 -7.83 -9.67
N ILE A 129 -3.97 -6.66 -9.04
CA ILE A 129 -4.48 -6.58 -7.66
C ILE A 129 -5.88 -7.19 -7.58
N VAL A 130 -6.81 -6.69 -8.38
CA VAL A 130 -8.23 -7.08 -8.28
C VAL A 130 -8.40 -8.56 -8.51
N VAL A 131 -7.89 -9.05 -9.64
CA VAL A 131 -8.11 -10.41 -10.08
C VAL A 131 -7.37 -11.37 -9.15
N ALA A 132 -6.11 -11.09 -8.83
CA ALA A 132 -5.36 -11.99 -7.99
C ALA A 132 -5.87 -11.99 -6.55
N ASN A 133 -6.11 -10.83 -5.92
CA ASN A 133 -6.62 -10.81 -4.55
C ASN A 133 -8.04 -11.39 -4.47
N SER A 134 -8.95 -11.01 -5.38
CA SER A 134 -10.30 -11.57 -5.38
C SER A 134 -10.28 -13.10 -5.52
N LEU A 135 -9.50 -13.64 -6.46
CA LEU A 135 -9.35 -15.09 -6.63
C LEU A 135 -8.71 -15.75 -5.40
N ILE A 136 -7.60 -15.21 -4.90
CA ILE A 136 -6.87 -15.76 -3.74
C ILE A 136 -7.79 -15.82 -2.52
N TYR A 137 -8.54 -14.76 -2.24
CA TYR A 137 -9.39 -14.70 -1.06
C TYR A 137 -10.67 -15.53 -1.21
N VAL A 138 -11.25 -15.64 -2.40
CA VAL A 138 -12.35 -16.59 -2.68
C VAL A 138 -11.88 -18.03 -2.43
N VAL A 139 -10.71 -18.40 -2.95
CA VAL A 139 -10.13 -19.74 -2.72
C VAL A 139 -9.85 -19.95 -1.23
N LEU A 140 -9.32 -18.95 -0.53
CA LEU A 140 -9.07 -19.02 0.90
C LEU A 140 -10.36 -19.25 1.69
N PHE A 141 -11.44 -18.55 1.34
CA PHE A 141 -12.75 -18.73 1.96
C PHE A 141 -13.34 -20.12 1.70
N LEU A 142 -13.23 -20.64 0.47
CA LEU A 142 -13.64 -22.00 0.12
C LEU A 142 -12.88 -23.07 0.90
N ILE A 143 -11.56 -22.90 1.09
CA ILE A 143 -10.74 -23.82 1.90
C ILE A 143 -11.19 -23.79 3.36
N LEU A 144 -11.46 -22.61 3.91
CA LEU A 144 -11.94 -22.47 5.30
C LEU A 144 -13.30 -23.15 5.51
N ILE A 145 -14.23 -23.03 4.55
CA ILE A 145 -15.52 -23.73 4.57
C ILE A 145 -15.32 -25.25 4.47
N LYS A 146 -14.56 -25.72 3.48
CA LYS A 146 -14.34 -27.16 3.25
C LYS A 146 -13.70 -27.85 4.45
N ARG A 147 -12.77 -27.18 5.13
CA ARG A 147 -12.11 -27.73 6.32
C ARG A 147 -12.97 -27.67 7.59
N LYS A 148 -14.20 -27.12 7.53
CA LYS A 148 -15.08 -26.93 8.69
C LYS A 148 -14.40 -26.23 9.88
N ILE A 149 -13.37 -25.42 9.61
CA ILE A 149 -12.68 -24.60 10.62
C ILE A 149 -13.56 -23.40 11.02
N LEU A 150 -14.66 -23.15 10.30
CA LEU A 150 -15.73 -22.25 10.70
C LEU A 150 -16.56 -22.82 11.86
N SER A 151 -15.92 -23.02 13.01
CA SER A 151 -16.64 -23.22 14.26
C SER A 151 -17.10 -21.87 14.78
N LEU A 152 -18.35 -21.50 14.45
CA LEU A 152 -19.06 -20.29 14.90
C LEU A 152 -19.14 -20.12 16.43
N LYS A 153 -18.57 -21.03 17.22
CA LYS A 153 -18.54 -20.97 18.69
C LYS A 153 -17.31 -20.25 19.27
N ARG A 154 -16.24 -20.02 18.52
CA ARG A 154 -14.97 -19.47 19.08
C ARG A 154 -14.66 -18.07 18.54
N ASN A 155 -14.76 -17.08 19.44
CA ASN A 155 -14.64 -15.63 19.19
C ASN A 155 -13.38 -15.16 18.43
N ARG A 156 -12.34 -16.00 18.31
CA ARG A 156 -11.07 -15.66 17.64
C ARG A 156 -11.09 -15.97 16.14
N GLU A 157 -11.79 -17.01 15.72
CA GLU A 157 -11.84 -17.44 14.31
C GLU A 157 -12.78 -16.54 13.49
N ILE A 158 -13.90 -16.11 14.10
CA ILE A 158 -14.82 -15.12 13.53
C ILE A 158 -14.11 -13.78 13.26
N ARG A 159 -13.23 -13.34 14.17
CA ARG A 159 -12.46 -12.10 13.99
C ARG A 159 -11.52 -12.18 12.78
N MET A 160 -10.87 -13.33 12.57
CA MET A 160 -9.98 -13.55 11.42
C MET A 160 -10.77 -13.57 10.10
N THR A 161 -11.96 -14.16 10.08
CA THR A 161 -12.80 -14.19 8.87
C THR A 161 -13.39 -12.82 8.54
N ILE A 162 -13.89 -12.09 9.55
CA ILE A 162 -14.38 -10.72 9.38
C ILE A 162 -13.26 -9.80 8.89
N GLN A 163 -12.03 -9.94 9.40
CA GLN A 163 -10.88 -9.18 8.92
C GLN A 163 -10.66 -9.37 7.42
N VAL A 164 -10.62 -10.62 6.97
CA VAL A 164 -10.35 -10.96 5.57
C VAL A 164 -11.48 -10.47 4.68
N VAL A 165 -12.73 -10.69 5.05
CA VAL A 165 -13.89 -10.24 4.28
C VAL A 165 -13.92 -8.71 4.18
N CYS A 166 -13.69 -8.00 5.29
CA CYS A 166 -13.64 -6.54 5.30
C CYS A 166 -12.52 -6.00 4.38
N MET A 167 -11.32 -6.59 4.45
CA MET A 167 -10.21 -6.23 3.56
C MET A 167 -10.57 -6.42 2.09
N VAL A 168 -11.14 -7.56 1.70
CA VAL A 168 -11.51 -7.87 0.31
C VAL A 168 -12.59 -6.94 -0.21
N VAL A 169 -13.63 -6.68 0.59
CA VAL A 169 -14.72 -5.78 0.21
C VAL A 169 -14.19 -4.37 -0.02
N CYS A 170 -13.34 -3.87 0.88
CA CYS A 170 -12.75 -2.56 0.69
C CYS A 170 -11.81 -2.51 -0.53
N GLU A 171 -10.96 -3.52 -0.74
CA GLU A 171 -10.12 -3.60 -1.94
C GLU A 171 -10.95 -3.60 -3.24
N MET A 172 -12.05 -4.35 -3.28
CA MET A 172 -12.95 -4.36 -4.43
C MET A 172 -13.60 -2.99 -4.66
N LEU A 173 -14.04 -2.30 -3.60
CA LEU A 173 -14.65 -0.98 -3.71
C LEU A 173 -13.67 0.07 -4.25
N PHE A 174 -12.43 0.11 -3.75
CA PHE A 174 -11.41 1.04 -4.26
C PHE A 174 -11.03 0.75 -5.71
N CYS A 175 -10.98 -0.52 -6.10
CA CYS A 175 -10.68 -0.87 -7.48
C CYS A 175 -11.83 -0.61 -8.44
N LEU A 176 -13.08 -0.88 -8.03
CA LEU A 176 -14.26 -0.47 -8.80
C LEU A 176 -14.29 1.04 -8.99
N TYR A 177 -13.96 1.80 -7.94
CA TYR A 177 -13.81 3.24 -8.01
C TYR A 177 -12.72 3.65 -9.01
N TRP A 178 -11.55 3.02 -9.00
CA TRP A 178 -10.48 3.34 -9.96
C TRP A 178 -10.78 2.96 -11.41
N GLU A 179 -11.58 1.92 -11.66
CA GLU A 179 -11.93 1.52 -13.03
C GLU A 179 -13.14 2.29 -13.57
N LEU A 180 -14.17 2.50 -12.75
CA LEU A 180 -15.43 3.13 -13.17
C LEU A 180 -15.42 4.66 -13.04
N CYS A 181 -14.87 5.21 -11.96
CA CYS A 181 -14.89 6.66 -11.74
C CYS A 181 -13.72 7.40 -12.41
N ASN A 182 -12.63 6.71 -12.72
CA ASN A 182 -11.44 7.32 -13.36
C ASN A 182 -11.54 7.40 -14.90
N LEU A 183 -12.69 7.05 -15.48
CA LEU A 183 -12.91 7.07 -16.93
C LEU A 183 -13.04 8.49 -17.51
N ASN A 184 -13.39 9.49 -16.70
CA ASN A 184 -13.73 10.82 -17.22
C ASN A 184 -12.68 11.92 -16.99
N GLY A 185 -11.65 11.72 -16.15
CA GLY A 185 -10.38 12.46 -16.01
C GLY A 185 -10.25 13.93 -16.45
N LEU A 186 -11.33 14.71 -16.46
CA LEU A 186 -11.42 16.05 -17.02
C LEU A 186 -11.54 17.11 -15.92
N GLY A 187 -11.87 16.71 -14.68
CA GLY A 187 -11.96 17.61 -13.53
C GLY A 187 -10.70 17.62 -12.66
N VAL A 188 -10.33 18.80 -12.16
CA VAL A 188 -9.27 18.96 -11.13
C VAL A 188 -9.60 18.14 -9.88
N TRP A 189 -10.88 18.05 -9.52
CA TRP A 189 -11.36 17.23 -8.41
C TRP A 189 -11.13 15.72 -8.62
N ASP A 190 -11.15 15.22 -9.85
CA ASP A 190 -10.91 13.81 -10.15
C ASP A 190 -9.47 13.41 -9.82
N PHE A 191 -8.52 14.32 -10.05
CA PHE A 191 -7.10 14.10 -9.71
C PHE A 191 -6.88 14.07 -8.20
N VAL A 192 -7.46 15.03 -7.47
CA VAL A 192 -7.38 15.06 -6.01
C VAL A 192 -8.00 13.82 -5.40
N LEU A 193 -9.20 13.44 -5.84
CA LEU A 193 -9.88 12.23 -5.37
C LEU A 193 -9.11 10.95 -5.72
N THR A 194 -8.44 10.90 -6.89
CA THR A 194 -7.58 9.76 -7.26
C THR A 194 -6.38 9.64 -6.32
N GLU A 195 -5.73 10.74 -5.96
CA GLU A 195 -4.60 10.71 -5.02
C GLU A 195 -5.05 10.41 -3.58
N THR A 196 -6.16 11.01 -3.11
CA THR A 196 -6.72 10.73 -1.78
C THR A 196 -7.16 9.26 -1.67
N SER A 197 -7.82 8.72 -2.70
CA SER A 197 -8.22 7.30 -2.71
C SER A 197 -7.01 6.36 -2.72
N CYS A 198 -5.90 6.72 -3.38
CA CYS A 198 -4.63 5.97 -3.28
C CYS A 198 -4.08 5.92 -1.86
N LEU A 199 -4.13 7.04 -1.13
CA LEU A 199 -3.67 7.09 0.27
C LEU A 199 -4.58 6.27 1.18
N LEU A 200 -5.90 6.45 1.07
CA LEU A 200 -6.89 5.69 1.83
C LEU A 200 -6.81 4.19 1.59
N PHE A 201 -6.52 3.78 0.35
CA PHE A 201 -6.29 2.37 0.02
C PHE A 201 -5.15 1.77 0.86
N TYR A 202 -4.05 2.51 1.08
CA TYR A 202 -2.97 2.04 1.94
C TYR A 202 -3.37 1.92 3.40
N ASP A 203 -4.14 2.88 3.91
CA ASP A 203 -4.63 2.81 5.29
C ASP A 203 -5.53 1.61 5.49
N VAL A 204 -6.44 1.36 4.54
CA VAL A 204 -7.37 0.23 4.53
C VAL A 204 -6.66 -1.12 4.39
N LEU A 205 -5.51 -1.20 3.73
CA LEU A 205 -4.70 -2.41 3.71
C LEU A 205 -4.07 -2.73 5.06
N ILE A 206 -3.70 -1.72 5.85
CA ILE A 206 -2.95 -1.88 7.10
C ILE A 206 -3.89 -1.95 8.31
N LEU A 207 -4.95 -1.15 8.35
CA LEU A 207 -5.88 -1.01 9.47
C LEU A 207 -6.44 -2.36 9.96
N PRO A 208 -6.95 -3.25 9.09
CA PRO A 208 -7.52 -4.51 9.51
C PRO A 208 -6.49 -5.39 10.25
N TYR A 209 -5.22 -5.36 9.83
CA TYR A 209 -4.14 -6.09 10.51
C TYR A 209 -3.82 -5.50 11.88
N LEU A 210 -3.82 -4.17 11.99
CA LEU A 210 -3.49 -3.47 13.22
C LEU A 210 -4.59 -3.56 14.28
N ILE A 211 -5.86 -3.45 13.86
CA ILE A 211 -7.03 -3.47 14.76
C ILE A 211 -7.33 -4.89 15.26
N LEU A 212 -7.21 -5.90 14.38
CA LEU A 212 -7.70 -7.26 14.66
C LEU A 212 -6.61 -8.20 15.17
N ASN A 213 -5.32 -7.84 15.06
CA ASN A 213 -4.24 -8.61 15.68
C ASN A 213 -4.09 -8.26 17.18
N GLY A 214 -4.56 -9.17 18.03
CA GLY A 214 -4.52 -9.02 19.49
C GLY A 214 -3.11 -8.90 20.09
N GLN A 215 -2.07 -9.45 19.45
CA GLN A 215 -0.69 -9.31 19.92
C GLN A 215 -0.18 -7.88 19.70
N ILE A 216 -0.40 -7.32 18.50
CA ILE A 216 0.00 -5.94 18.18
C ILE A 216 -0.75 -4.97 19.08
N ARG A 217 -2.05 -5.17 19.31
CA ARG A 217 -2.82 -4.32 20.24
C ARG A 217 -2.30 -4.41 21.68
N GLY A 218 -1.79 -5.57 22.10
CA GLY A 218 -1.13 -5.77 23.38
C GLY A 218 0.17 -4.99 23.50
N GLU A 219 1.02 -5.05 22.47
CA GLU A 219 2.28 -4.28 22.41
C GLU A 219 2.04 -2.78 22.30
N LEU A 220 1.07 -2.34 21.49
CA LEU A 220 0.74 -0.93 21.34
C LEU A 220 0.20 -0.36 22.67
N LYS A 221 -0.62 -1.15 23.38
CA LYS A 221 -1.13 -0.77 24.70
C LYS A 221 -0.03 -0.77 25.77
N SER A 222 0.96 -1.66 25.70
CA SER A 222 2.10 -1.65 26.62
C SER A 222 3.03 -0.47 26.36
N LEU A 223 3.26 -0.12 25.09
CA LEU A 223 4.02 1.08 24.71
C LEU A 223 3.34 2.36 25.18
N VAL A 224 2.04 2.53 24.92
CA VAL A 224 1.27 3.70 25.40
C VAL A 224 1.28 3.79 26.92
N LYS A 225 1.16 2.65 27.62
CA LYS A 225 1.22 2.62 29.10
C LYS A 225 2.62 2.95 29.64
N SER A 226 3.68 2.51 28.94
CA SER A 226 5.06 2.85 29.27
C SER A 226 5.36 4.34 29.10
N THR A 227 4.88 4.94 28.00
CA THR A 227 5.01 6.38 27.74
C THR A 227 4.21 7.22 28.74
N SER A 228 3.00 6.76 29.13
CA SER A 228 2.19 7.42 30.16
C SER A 228 2.84 7.36 31.55
N ASN A 229 3.43 6.22 31.94
CA ASN A 229 4.17 6.10 33.21
C ASN A 229 5.49 6.91 33.21
N GLY A 230 6.15 7.06 32.06
CA GLY A 230 7.34 7.91 31.93
C GLY A 230 7.02 9.40 32.11
N TYR A 231 5.85 9.85 31.66
CA TYR A 231 5.41 11.23 31.83
C TYR A 231 5.10 11.55 33.30
N HIS A 232 4.44 10.62 34.01
CA HIS A 232 4.10 10.82 35.42
C HIS A 232 5.32 10.89 36.36
N ARG A 233 6.40 10.16 36.02
CA ARG A 233 7.66 10.16 36.77
C ARG A 233 8.52 11.40 36.52
N ARG A 234 8.32 12.10 35.40
CA ARG A 234 8.99 13.38 35.11
C ARG A 234 8.33 14.57 35.79
N THR A 235 7.01 14.55 35.96
CA THR A 235 6.27 15.59 36.70
C THR A 235 6.49 15.53 38.21
N SER A 236 6.82 14.37 38.78
CA SER A 236 7.16 14.24 40.21
C SER A 236 8.56 14.75 40.56
N ASN A 237 9.47 14.84 39.58
CA ASN A 237 10.83 15.35 39.78
C ASN A 237 10.98 16.85 39.49
N PHE A 238 9.90 17.54 39.10
CA PHE A 238 9.86 18.99 38.89
C PHE A 238 9.16 19.73 40.05
N LEU A 239 8.67 19.01 41.07
CA LEU A 239 8.00 19.54 42.25
C LEU A 239 8.79 19.32 43.56
N LEU A 240 10.08 18.98 43.44
CA LEU A 240 11.08 18.97 44.52
C LEU A 240 12.21 19.92 44.11
#